data_AF-A0AB73K7U0-F1
#
_entry.id   AF-A0AB73K7U0-F1
#
_cell.length_a   1.000
_cell.length_b   1.000
_cell.length_c   1.000
_cell.angle_alpha   90.00
_cell.angle_beta   90.00
_cell.angle_gamma   90.00
#
_symmetry.space_group_name_H-M   'P 1'
#
loop_
_entity.id
_entity.type
_entity.pdbx_description
1 polymer ?
#
loop_
_entity_poly.entity_id
_entity_poly.type
_entity_poly.pdbx_seq_one_letter_code
_entity_poly.pdbx_strand_id
1 'polypeptide(L)'
;MAQVNAETGFFKLSQEKPSKYKSGTSFYKGRGLIQLTGNLNKDGTAYSVPGPYEKYGKYLADNGYLEKGKEGIFISDPDLISKDLHYAIDSAGWEWEVFKRVSKWGDKKDDSTKIREVKAWKRERFSKGLDQSLNRLALVMEESGEEENYFWLQSKILNGYSPGHKDKPDPHGWEKRKEGLRKLKTWFKYDKAVCRGGKELELDTVNRAPWINIAWEEYNKYKGLIEKQSPLKKK
;
A
#
# COMPACT_ATOMS: atom_id res chain seq x y z
N MET A 1 -4.41 3.99 4.70
CA MET A 1 -5.80 4.53 4.79
C MET A 1 -6.10 5.68 3.83
N ALA A 2 -5.27 6.73 3.72
CA ALA A 2 -5.55 7.84 2.79
C ALA A 2 -5.66 7.37 1.33
N GLN A 3 -4.79 6.44 0.96
CA GLN A 3 -4.82 5.80 -0.36
C GLN A 3 -6.07 4.93 -0.55
N VAL A 4 -6.43 4.13 0.45
CA VAL A 4 -7.67 3.31 0.46
C VAL A 4 -8.92 4.17 0.26
N ASN A 5 -8.96 5.40 0.80
CA ASN A 5 -10.06 6.33 0.52
C ASN A 5 -10.21 6.59 -0.99
N ALA A 6 -9.11 6.84 -1.70
CA ALA A 6 -9.17 7.09 -3.14
C ALA A 6 -9.46 5.82 -3.95
N GLU A 7 -8.96 4.65 -3.51
CA GLU A 7 -9.17 3.38 -4.23
C GLU A 7 -10.58 2.79 -4.04
N THR A 8 -11.14 2.85 -2.82
CA THR A 8 -12.38 2.14 -2.47
C THR A 8 -13.45 3.05 -1.87
N GLY A 9 -13.22 4.36 -1.79
CA GLY A 9 -14.18 5.31 -1.22
C GLY A 9 -14.35 5.19 0.30
N PHE A 10 -13.27 4.90 1.03
CA PHE A 10 -13.24 4.48 2.45
C PHE A 10 -13.96 3.14 2.67
N PHE A 11 -13.39 2.04 2.14
CA PHE A 11 -13.88 0.68 2.39
C PHE A 11 -15.29 0.39 1.84
N LYS A 12 -15.79 1.20 0.91
CA LYS A 12 -17.13 0.98 0.31
C LYS A 12 -17.13 -0.14 -0.72
N LEU A 13 -15.97 -0.55 -1.21
CA LEU A 13 -15.83 -1.53 -2.29
C LEU A 13 -14.70 -2.51 -1.96
N SER A 14 -14.99 -3.82 -2.06
CA SER A 14 -13.99 -4.89 -2.00
C SER A 14 -13.55 -5.37 -3.39
N GLN A 15 -14.23 -4.93 -4.44
CA GLN A 15 -13.95 -5.26 -5.83
C GLN A 15 -14.29 -4.08 -6.74
N GLU A 16 -13.52 -3.90 -7.81
CA GLU A 16 -13.80 -2.90 -8.83
C GLU A 16 -15.17 -3.16 -9.48
N LYS A 17 -16.00 -2.11 -9.54
CA LYS A 17 -17.28 -2.18 -10.24
C LYS A 17 -17.04 -2.31 -11.74
N PRO A 18 -17.93 -3.02 -12.47
CA PRO A 18 -17.93 -2.98 -13.92
C PRO A 18 -17.90 -1.53 -14.41
N SER A 19 -16.94 -1.22 -15.28
CA SER A 19 -16.77 0.12 -15.83
C SER A 19 -16.28 0.01 -17.27
N LYS A 20 -16.32 1.13 -18.00
CA LYS A 20 -15.76 1.22 -19.37
C LYS A 20 -14.23 1.16 -19.41
N TYR A 21 -13.56 1.17 -18.26
CA TYR A 21 -12.11 1.10 -18.15
C TYR A 21 -11.64 -0.37 -18.20
N LYS A 22 -10.46 -0.60 -18.78
CA LYS A 22 -9.92 -1.95 -19.05
C LYS A 22 -9.90 -2.86 -17.81
N SER A 23 -9.69 -2.29 -16.64
CA SER A 23 -9.69 -2.99 -15.35
C SER A 23 -11.06 -3.56 -14.98
N GLY A 24 -12.17 -2.85 -15.22
CA GLY A 24 -13.53 -3.29 -14.85
C GLY A 24 -14.07 -4.51 -15.61
N THR A 25 -13.48 -4.88 -16.74
CA THR A 25 -13.87 -6.04 -17.57
C THR A 25 -12.87 -7.20 -17.54
N SER A 26 -11.80 -7.06 -16.75
CA SER A 26 -10.69 -8.00 -16.72
C SER A 26 -10.90 -9.14 -15.72
N PHE A 27 -10.31 -10.31 -16.00
CA PHE A 27 -10.32 -11.44 -15.06
C PHE A 27 -9.56 -11.10 -13.76
N TYR A 28 -8.35 -10.53 -13.88
CA TYR A 28 -7.56 -10.02 -12.75
C TYR A 28 -7.79 -8.52 -12.50
N LYS A 29 -9.06 -8.10 -12.47
CA LYS A 29 -9.47 -6.74 -12.06
C LYS A 29 -9.12 -6.39 -10.62
N GLY A 30 -9.28 -5.12 -10.23
CA GLY A 30 -8.98 -4.65 -8.88
C GLY A 30 -9.80 -5.37 -7.79
N ARG A 31 -9.13 -5.93 -6.79
CA ARG A 31 -9.75 -6.57 -5.60
C ARG A 31 -9.06 -6.17 -4.30
N GLY A 32 -9.79 -6.24 -3.19
CA GLY A 32 -9.28 -5.87 -1.87
C GLY A 32 -9.15 -4.35 -1.67
N LEU A 33 -8.53 -3.96 -0.56
CA LEU A 33 -8.55 -2.57 -0.07
C LEU A 33 -7.78 -1.56 -0.93
N ILE A 34 -6.75 -2.02 -1.62
CA ILE A 34 -5.92 -1.18 -2.51
C ILE A 34 -6.01 -1.61 -3.98
N GLN A 35 -7.02 -2.42 -4.31
CA GLN A 35 -7.35 -2.82 -5.67
C GLN A 35 -6.20 -3.57 -6.37
N LEU A 36 -5.77 -4.69 -5.78
CA LEU A 36 -4.78 -5.59 -6.37
C LEU A 36 -5.23 -5.97 -7.78
N THR A 37 -4.43 -5.62 -8.77
CA THR A 37 -4.76 -5.74 -10.20
C THR A 37 -3.68 -6.53 -10.91
N GLY A 38 -4.07 -7.38 -11.85
CA GLY A 38 -3.16 -8.18 -12.67
C GLY A 38 -2.26 -7.34 -13.59
N ASN A 39 -1.52 -8.01 -14.46
CA ASN A 39 -0.79 -7.38 -15.54
C ASN A 39 -1.64 -7.34 -16.82
N LEU A 40 -1.37 -6.35 -17.66
CA LEU A 40 -1.93 -6.31 -19.01
C LEU A 40 -1.46 -7.53 -19.82
N ASN A 41 -2.35 -8.05 -20.66
CA ASN A 41 -2.00 -9.00 -21.70
C ASN A 41 -1.03 -8.38 -22.72
N LYS A 42 -0.47 -9.21 -23.60
CA LYS A 42 0.49 -8.77 -24.63
C LYS A 42 -0.04 -7.63 -25.50
N ASP A 43 -1.34 -7.63 -25.77
CA ASP A 43 -2.00 -6.64 -26.61
C ASP A 43 -2.37 -5.35 -25.85
N GLY A 44 -2.15 -5.31 -24.54
CA GLY A 44 -2.44 -4.15 -23.69
C GLY A 44 -3.94 -3.84 -23.55
N THR A 45 -4.82 -4.78 -23.87
CA THR A 45 -6.28 -4.58 -23.93
C THR A 45 -6.99 -4.95 -22.64
N ALA A 46 -6.48 -5.91 -21.87
CA ALA A 46 -7.10 -6.38 -20.62
C ALA A 46 -6.07 -6.89 -19.61
N TYR A 47 -6.40 -6.82 -18.32
CA TYR A 47 -5.63 -7.38 -17.21
C TYR A 47 -5.91 -8.89 -17.06
N SER A 48 -5.41 -9.67 -18.02
CA SER A 48 -5.64 -11.12 -18.09
C SER A 48 -4.41 -11.94 -17.68
N VAL A 49 -3.34 -11.29 -17.24
CA VAL A 49 -2.13 -11.96 -16.72
C VAL A 49 -2.13 -11.83 -15.19
N PRO A 50 -1.92 -12.92 -14.41
CA PRO A 50 -2.06 -12.91 -12.95
C PRO A 50 -1.22 -11.84 -12.25
N GLY A 51 0.04 -11.70 -12.65
CA GLY A 51 0.94 -10.66 -12.17
C GLY A 51 1.02 -10.62 -10.63
N PRO A 52 0.57 -9.55 -9.97
CA PRO A 52 0.56 -9.46 -8.51
C PRO A 52 -0.24 -10.57 -7.79
N TYR A 53 -1.30 -11.12 -8.38
CA TYR A 53 -2.08 -12.23 -7.79
C TYR A 53 -1.23 -13.48 -7.56
N GLU A 54 -0.45 -13.87 -8.57
CA GLU A 54 0.47 -15.01 -8.50
C GLU A 54 1.60 -14.74 -7.50
N LYS A 55 2.17 -13.53 -7.52
CA LYS A 55 3.27 -13.16 -6.61
C LYS A 55 2.84 -13.14 -5.15
N TYR A 56 1.60 -12.75 -4.87
CA TYR A 56 1.04 -12.78 -3.52
C TYR A 56 0.87 -14.22 -3.02
N GLY A 57 0.26 -15.10 -3.83
CA GLY A 57 0.12 -16.52 -3.47
C GLY A 57 1.46 -17.22 -3.23
N LYS A 58 2.46 -16.93 -4.08
CA LYS A 58 3.84 -17.38 -3.88
C LYS A 58 4.45 -16.85 -2.58
N TYR A 59 4.31 -15.55 -2.31
CA TYR A 59 4.81 -14.95 -1.08
C TYR A 59 4.25 -15.64 0.17
N LEU A 60 2.94 -15.93 0.20
CA LEU A 60 2.34 -16.62 1.34
C LEU A 60 2.93 -18.03 1.54
N ALA A 61 3.14 -18.78 0.45
CA ALA A 61 3.70 -20.13 0.54
C ALA A 61 5.19 -20.14 0.92
N ASP A 62 5.98 -19.24 0.33
CA ASP A 62 7.42 -19.12 0.62
C ASP A 62 7.66 -18.74 2.10
N ASN A 63 6.71 -18.05 2.73
CA ASN A 63 6.77 -17.67 4.15
C ASN A 63 5.95 -18.59 5.09
N GLY A 64 5.36 -19.68 4.58
CA GLY A 64 4.65 -20.66 5.39
C GLY A 64 3.25 -20.24 5.88
N TYR A 65 2.68 -19.18 5.30
CA TYR A 65 1.28 -18.76 5.54
C TYR A 65 0.28 -19.53 4.67
N LEU A 66 0.76 -20.17 3.62
CA LEU A 66 0.00 -21.04 2.72
C LEU A 66 0.74 -22.36 2.53
N GLU A 67 0.00 -23.46 2.35
CA GLU A 67 0.59 -24.77 2.07
C GLU A 67 1.34 -24.77 0.73
N LYS A 68 2.51 -25.41 0.67
CA LYS A 68 3.28 -25.55 -0.58
C LYS A 68 2.43 -26.25 -1.65
N GLY A 69 2.46 -25.71 -2.87
CA GLY A 69 1.63 -26.20 -3.97
C GLY A 69 0.23 -25.57 -4.04
N LYS A 70 -0.17 -24.73 -3.07
CA LYS A 70 -1.42 -23.96 -3.11
C LYS A 70 -1.24 -22.52 -3.61
N GLU A 71 -0.03 -22.14 -4.04
CA GLU A 71 0.33 -20.78 -4.50
C GLU A 71 -0.62 -20.22 -5.58
N GLY A 72 -1.18 -21.11 -6.41
CA GLY A 72 -2.11 -20.77 -7.49
C GLY A 72 -3.56 -20.51 -7.07
N ILE A 73 -3.88 -20.49 -5.77
CA ILE A 73 -5.26 -20.29 -5.29
C ILE A 73 -5.85 -18.96 -5.80
N PHE A 74 -5.06 -17.88 -5.84
CA PHE A 74 -5.51 -16.57 -6.34
C PHE A 74 -5.44 -16.44 -7.87
N ILE A 75 -4.84 -17.41 -8.56
CA ILE A 75 -4.86 -17.53 -10.02
C ILE A 75 -6.17 -18.20 -10.43
N SER A 76 -6.52 -19.28 -9.75
CA SER A 76 -7.74 -20.06 -10.01
C SER A 76 -9.01 -19.39 -9.50
N ASP A 77 -8.95 -18.74 -8.33
CA ASP A 77 -10.05 -17.97 -7.75
C ASP A 77 -9.55 -16.59 -7.25
N PRO A 78 -9.33 -15.62 -8.17
CA PRO A 78 -8.91 -14.28 -7.77
C PRO A 78 -9.95 -13.56 -6.91
N ASP A 79 -11.24 -13.94 -6.99
CA ASP A 79 -12.30 -13.33 -6.18
C ASP A 79 -12.14 -13.60 -4.68
N LEU A 80 -11.38 -14.63 -4.30
CA LEU A 80 -11.08 -14.95 -2.91
C LEU A 80 -10.55 -13.73 -2.15
N ILE A 81 -9.72 -12.89 -2.79
CA ILE A 81 -9.20 -11.63 -2.21
C ILE A 81 -10.31 -10.64 -1.84
N SER A 82 -11.45 -10.68 -2.53
CA SER A 82 -12.59 -9.79 -2.26
C SER A 82 -13.68 -10.42 -1.38
N LYS A 83 -13.74 -11.75 -1.33
CA LYS A 83 -14.76 -12.53 -0.59
C LYS A 83 -14.31 -12.84 0.84
N ASP A 84 -13.02 -12.96 1.07
CA ASP A 84 -12.44 -13.24 2.37
C ASP A 84 -11.80 -11.96 2.96
N LEU A 85 -12.24 -11.57 4.16
CA LEU A 85 -11.76 -10.36 4.82
C LEU A 85 -10.27 -10.43 5.16
N HIS A 86 -9.77 -11.60 5.57
CA HIS A 86 -8.36 -11.79 5.88
C HIS A 86 -7.52 -11.52 4.63
N TYR A 87 -7.85 -12.14 3.50
CA TYR A 87 -7.10 -11.90 2.26
C TYR A 87 -7.29 -10.48 1.71
N ALA A 88 -8.46 -9.85 1.89
CA ALA A 88 -8.69 -8.46 1.48
C ALA A 88 -7.76 -7.46 2.20
N ILE A 89 -7.48 -7.72 3.49
CA ILE A 89 -6.60 -6.89 4.32
C ILE A 89 -5.13 -7.28 4.09
N ASP A 90 -4.81 -8.57 4.15
CA ASP A 90 -3.44 -9.05 4.08
C ASP A 90 -2.80 -8.76 2.72
N SER A 91 -3.55 -8.94 1.62
CA SER A 91 -3.04 -8.59 0.29
C SER A 91 -2.71 -7.11 0.16
N ALA A 92 -3.47 -6.25 0.86
CA ALA A 92 -3.22 -4.82 0.88
C ALA A 92 -1.98 -4.46 1.71
N GLY A 93 -1.80 -5.11 2.88
CA GLY A 93 -0.60 -4.99 3.68
C GLY A 93 0.65 -5.45 2.94
N TRP A 94 0.58 -6.63 2.30
CA TRP A 94 1.63 -7.18 1.47
C TRP A 94 1.98 -6.25 0.30
N GLU A 95 0.99 -5.77 -0.46
CA GLU A 95 1.29 -4.94 -1.61
C GLU A 95 1.89 -3.58 -1.19
N TRP A 96 1.49 -3.06 -0.03
CA TRP A 96 1.98 -1.82 0.55
C TRP A 96 3.41 -1.90 1.12
N GLU A 97 3.70 -2.97 1.86
CA GLU A 97 4.97 -3.11 2.58
C GLU A 97 6.02 -3.89 1.80
N VAL A 98 5.61 -4.93 1.08
CA VAL A 98 6.54 -5.89 0.48
C VAL A 98 6.66 -5.66 -1.01
N PHE A 99 5.53 -5.66 -1.72
CA PHE A 99 5.53 -5.74 -3.19
C PHE A 99 5.89 -4.41 -3.86
N LYS A 100 5.22 -3.31 -3.49
CA LYS A 100 5.48 -2.00 -4.10
C LYS A 100 6.63 -1.30 -3.40
N ARG A 101 7.70 -1.10 -4.16
CA ARG A 101 8.89 -0.38 -3.75
C ARG A 101 9.20 0.75 -4.72
N VAL A 102 9.80 1.82 -4.20
CA VAL A 102 10.32 2.89 -5.04
C VAL A 102 11.51 2.35 -5.83
N SER A 103 11.44 2.45 -7.16
CA SER A 103 12.56 2.05 -8.01
C SER A 103 13.79 2.90 -7.72
N LYS A 104 14.98 2.29 -7.78
CA LYS A 104 16.25 3.03 -7.84
C LYS A 104 16.40 3.84 -9.13
N TRP A 105 15.50 3.64 -10.10
CA TRP A 105 15.50 4.26 -11.43
C TRP A 105 16.86 4.21 -12.11
N GLY A 106 17.56 3.07 -12.02
CA GLY A 106 18.81 2.87 -12.75
C GLY A 106 18.61 3.04 -14.26
N ASP A 107 19.65 3.53 -14.91
CA ASP A 107 19.67 3.68 -16.37
C ASP A 107 19.81 2.30 -17.01
N LYS A 108 19.09 2.09 -18.10
CA LYS A 108 19.15 0.90 -18.94
C LYS A 108 19.84 1.23 -20.26
N LYS A 109 20.42 0.21 -20.89
CA LYS A 109 21.16 0.34 -22.17
C LYS A 109 20.31 1.02 -23.26
N ASP A 110 19.02 0.71 -23.28
CA ASP A 110 18.03 1.16 -24.25
C ASP A 110 17.25 2.42 -23.85
N ASP A 111 17.57 3.04 -22.70
CA ASP A 111 16.93 4.31 -22.34
C ASP A 111 17.39 5.43 -23.28
N SER A 112 16.43 6.20 -23.80
CA SER A 112 16.72 7.47 -24.47
C SER A 112 17.25 8.52 -23.49
N THR A 113 17.94 9.55 -24.02
CA THR A 113 18.48 10.66 -23.22
C THR A 113 17.41 11.28 -22.31
N LYS A 114 16.22 11.55 -22.87
CA LYS A 114 15.08 12.09 -22.10
C LYS A 114 14.65 11.20 -20.94
N ILE A 115 14.64 9.87 -21.13
CA ILE A 115 14.29 8.94 -20.05
C ILE A 115 15.37 8.94 -18.97
N ARG A 116 16.66 9.00 -19.33
CA ARG A 116 17.76 9.09 -18.36
C ARG A 116 17.69 10.37 -17.54
N GLU A 117 17.40 11.50 -18.17
CA GLU A 117 17.20 12.79 -17.47
C GLU A 117 16.03 12.72 -16.48
N VAL A 118 14.89 12.17 -16.89
CA VAL A 118 13.73 12.00 -16.01
C VAL A 118 14.08 11.07 -14.83
N LYS A 119 14.79 9.97 -15.09
CA LYS A 119 15.25 9.06 -14.02
C LYS A 119 16.23 9.75 -13.07
N ALA A 120 17.19 10.52 -13.57
CA ALA A 120 18.13 11.29 -12.77
C ALA A 120 17.40 12.27 -11.84
N TRP A 121 16.46 13.04 -12.38
CA TRP A 121 15.64 13.95 -11.59
C TRP A 121 14.83 13.22 -10.50
N LYS A 122 14.27 12.04 -10.79
CA LYS A 122 13.54 11.25 -9.79
C LYS A 122 14.47 10.78 -8.66
N ARG A 123 15.69 10.34 -9.00
CA ARG A 123 16.70 9.92 -8.01
C ARG A 123 17.09 11.08 -7.09
N GLU A 124 17.24 12.28 -7.65
CA GLU A 124 17.55 13.49 -6.87
C GLU A 124 16.40 13.88 -5.94
N ARG A 125 15.20 14.08 -6.52
CA ARG A 125 14.02 14.55 -5.78
C ARG A 125 13.56 13.59 -4.68
N PHE A 126 13.67 12.28 -4.90
CA PHE A 126 13.16 11.24 -4.00
C PHE A 126 14.26 10.41 -3.37
N SER A 127 15.47 10.98 -3.24
CA SER A 127 16.67 10.31 -2.76
C SER A 127 16.46 9.53 -1.45
N LYS A 128 15.72 10.08 -0.49
CA LYS A 128 15.44 9.42 0.82
C LYS A 128 14.45 8.26 0.71
N GLY A 129 13.69 8.18 -0.38
CA GLY A 129 12.66 7.18 -0.61
C GLY A 129 13.08 6.03 -1.51
N LEU A 130 14.27 6.07 -2.13
CA LEU A 130 14.71 5.04 -3.07
C LEU A 130 14.79 3.66 -2.40
N ASP A 131 14.27 2.65 -3.09
CA ASP A 131 14.20 1.26 -2.60
C ASP A 131 13.45 1.11 -1.26
N GLN A 132 12.59 2.05 -0.89
CA GLN A 132 11.73 1.94 0.28
C GLN A 132 10.36 1.39 -0.11
N SER A 133 9.71 0.71 0.85
CA SER A 133 8.30 0.34 0.75
C SER A 133 7.39 1.57 0.84
N LEU A 134 6.12 1.42 0.48
CA LEU A 134 5.15 2.51 0.64
C LEU A 134 4.92 2.85 2.11
N ASN A 135 5.05 1.87 3.00
CA ASN A 135 5.01 2.09 4.44
C ASN A 135 6.20 2.91 4.93
N ARG A 136 7.42 2.56 4.50
CA ARG A 136 8.62 3.29 4.91
C ARG A 136 8.63 4.70 4.31
N LEU A 137 8.07 4.90 3.12
CA LEU A 137 7.80 6.25 2.62
C LEU A 137 6.90 7.08 3.54
N ALA A 138 5.93 6.47 4.21
CA ALA A 138 5.08 7.19 5.18
C ALA A 138 5.89 7.72 6.37
N LEU A 139 6.96 7.02 6.75
CA LEU A 139 7.91 7.50 7.78
C LEU A 139 8.86 8.56 7.21
N VAL A 140 9.34 8.40 5.98
CA VAL A 140 10.19 9.40 5.30
C VAL A 140 9.47 10.74 5.13
N MET A 141 8.16 10.72 4.84
CA MET A 141 7.31 11.93 4.80
C MET A 141 7.46 12.78 6.07
N GLU A 142 7.55 12.12 7.21
CA GLU A 142 7.67 12.76 8.52
C GLU A 142 9.10 13.13 8.86
N GLU A 143 10.05 12.20 8.70
CA GLU A 143 11.46 12.40 9.04
C GLU A 143 12.10 13.54 8.22
N SER A 144 11.65 13.72 6.97
CA SER A 144 12.19 14.74 6.08
C SER A 144 11.50 16.10 6.17
N GLY A 145 10.29 16.16 6.76
CA GLY A 145 9.42 17.34 6.68
C GLY A 145 8.83 17.59 5.28
N GLU A 146 9.05 16.69 4.31
CA GLU A 146 8.59 16.82 2.92
C GLU A 146 7.30 15.99 2.68
N GLU A 147 6.28 16.19 3.52
CA GLU A 147 5.07 15.35 3.55
C GLU A 147 4.40 15.23 2.18
N GLU A 148 4.12 16.35 1.51
CA GLU A 148 3.45 16.35 0.21
C GLU A 148 4.28 15.66 -0.87
N ASN A 149 5.61 15.83 -0.84
CA ASN A 149 6.52 15.26 -1.83
C ASN A 149 6.50 13.73 -1.79
N TYR A 150 6.66 13.15 -0.60
CA TYR A 150 6.69 11.69 -0.44
C TYR A 150 5.28 11.08 -0.41
N PHE A 151 4.24 11.83 -0.04
CA PHE A 151 2.86 11.38 -0.20
C PHE A 151 2.44 11.31 -1.68
N TRP A 152 2.88 12.29 -2.49
CA TRP A 152 2.69 12.26 -3.93
C TRP A 152 3.42 11.06 -4.54
N LEU A 153 4.68 10.83 -4.16
CA LEU A 153 5.45 9.66 -4.61
C LEU A 153 4.76 8.35 -4.27
N GLN A 154 4.34 8.19 -3.01
CA GLN A 154 3.63 6.99 -2.54
C GLN A 154 2.37 6.73 -3.39
N SER A 155 1.62 7.79 -3.69
CA SER A 155 0.44 7.73 -4.56
C SER A 155 0.78 7.36 -6.02
N LYS A 156 1.88 7.91 -6.57
CA LYS A 156 2.37 7.56 -7.91
C LYS A 156 2.79 6.11 -8.02
N ILE A 157 3.53 5.59 -7.04
CA ILE A 157 3.98 4.19 -7.08
C ILE A 157 2.77 3.26 -6.95
N LEU A 158 1.78 3.60 -6.12
CA LEU A 158 0.54 2.85 -6.02
C LEU A 158 -0.20 2.78 -7.36
N ASN A 159 -0.39 3.91 -8.06
CA ASN A 159 -1.09 3.97 -9.35
C ASN A 159 -0.22 3.64 -10.58
N GLY A 160 1.07 3.37 -10.39
CA GLY A 160 2.04 3.18 -11.47
C GLY A 160 2.75 4.48 -11.87
N TYR A 161 4.08 4.46 -11.80
CA TYR A 161 4.93 5.61 -12.14
C TYR A 161 5.75 5.35 -13.40
N SER A 162 5.20 5.72 -14.56
CA SER A 162 5.84 5.49 -15.86
C SER A 162 7.24 6.12 -15.94
N PRO A 163 8.19 5.50 -16.65
CA PRO A 163 9.57 5.99 -16.78
C PRO A 163 9.66 7.44 -17.24
N GLY A 164 8.85 7.85 -18.23
CA GLY A 164 8.87 9.20 -18.80
C GLY A 164 8.05 10.25 -18.06
N HIS A 165 7.29 9.88 -17.03
CA HIS A 165 6.58 10.86 -16.20
C HIS A 165 7.56 11.49 -15.21
N LYS A 166 7.69 12.82 -15.21
CA LYS A 166 8.50 13.57 -14.23
C LYS A 166 7.62 13.89 -13.01
N ASP A 167 7.23 15.13 -12.82
CA ASP A 167 6.29 15.63 -11.80
C ASP A 167 4.82 15.63 -12.27
N LYS A 168 4.57 15.26 -13.53
CA LYS A 168 3.23 15.13 -14.12
C LYS A 168 3.10 13.86 -14.97
N PRO A 169 1.86 13.37 -15.18
CA PRO A 169 0.62 13.82 -14.52
C PRO A 169 0.59 13.41 -13.04
N ASP A 170 -0.28 14.06 -12.27
CA ASP A 170 -0.54 13.69 -10.88
C ASP A 170 -1.09 12.26 -10.76
N PRO A 171 -0.98 11.64 -9.57
CA PRO A 171 -1.64 10.37 -9.29
C PRO A 171 -3.15 10.45 -9.55
N HIS A 172 -3.75 9.33 -9.96
CA HIS A 172 -5.19 9.28 -10.14
C HIS A 172 -5.90 9.55 -8.80
N GLY A 173 -6.87 10.47 -8.81
CA GLY A 173 -7.59 10.87 -7.61
C GLY A 173 -6.76 11.68 -6.61
N TRP A 174 -5.72 12.40 -7.05
CA TRP A 174 -4.81 13.14 -6.17
C TRP A 174 -5.50 14.05 -5.15
N GLU A 175 -6.47 14.85 -5.56
CA GLU A 175 -7.24 15.70 -4.64
C GLU A 175 -7.99 14.90 -3.56
N LYS A 176 -8.58 13.76 -3.92
CA LYS A 176 -9.25 12.86 -2.96
C LYS A 176 -8.25 12.22 -1.99
N ARG A 177 -7.03 11.89 -2.46
CA ARG A 177 -5.95 11.36 -1.60
C ARG A 177 -5.52 12.41 -0.58
N LYS A 178 -5.31 13.66 -1.01
CA LYS A 178 -4.99 14.79 -0.12
C LYS A 178 -6.10 15.03 0.90
N GLU A 179 -7.36 15.02 0.48
CA GLU A 179 -8.50 15.13 1.38
C GLU A 179 -8.53 13.99 2.41
N GLY A 180 -8.28 12.75 1.95
CA GLY A 180 -8.17 11.58 2.82
C GLY A 180 -7.06 11.72 3.86
N LEU A 181 -5.86 12.16 3.46
CA LEU A 181 -4.76 12.41 4.38
C LEU A 181 -5.11 13.48 5.40
N ARG A 182 -5.70 14.60 4.96
CA ARG A 182 -6.15 15.67 5.85
C ARG A 182 -7.15 15.16 6.89
N LYS A 183 -8.18 14.41 6.48
CA LYS A 183 -9.16 13.81 7.40
C LYS A 183 -8.51 12.88 8.41
N LEU A 184 -7.59 12.03 7.98
CA LEU A 184 -6.89 11.12 8.89
C LEU A 184 -6.03 11.89 9.90
N LYS A 185 -5.32 12.92 9.48
CA LYS A 185 -4.56 13.79 10.40
C LYS A 185 -5.47 14.45 11.43
N THR A 186 -6.66 14.92 11.02
CA THR A 186 -7.65 15.48 11.94
C THR A 186 -8.21 14.44 12.91
N TRP A 187 -8.63 13.26 12.43
CA TRP A 187 -9.30 12.25 13.25
C TRP A 187 -8.36 11.54 14.21
N PHE A 188 -7.18 11.14 13.73
CA PHE A 188 -6.17 10.49 14.56
C PHE A 188 -5.33 11.47 15.36
N LYS A 189 -5.65 12.79 15.28
CA LYS A 189 -4.88 13.88 15.89
C LYS A 189 -3.37 13.66 15.74
N TYR A 190 -2.97 13.29 14.52
CA TYR A 190 -1.58 13.02 14.17
C TYR A 190 -0.81 14.34 14.00
N ASP A 191 -0.95 15.24 14.97
CA ASP A 191 -0.04 16.33 15.18
C ASP A 191 1.05 15.83 16.12
N LYS A 192 2.13 15.28 15.54
CA LYS A 192 3.24 14.77 16.35
C LYS A 192 4.01 15.86 17.09
N ALA A 193 3.73 17.15 16.88
CA ALA A 193 4.20 18.17 17.79
C ALA A 193 3.69 17.91 19.22
N VAL A 194 2.48 17.33 19.37
CA VAL A 194 1.95 16.92 20.69
C VAL A 194 2.70 15.73 21.30
N CYS A 195 3.43 14.96 20.49
CA CYS A 195 4.26 13.84 20.94
C CYS A 195 5.73 14.23 21.18
N ARG A 196 6.15 15.43 20.79
CA ARG A 196 7.53 15.92 21.00
C ARG A 196 7.63 16.60 22.36
N GLY A 197 8.30 15.96 23.31
CA GLY A 197 8.56 16.53 24.65
C GLY A 197 7.37 16.51 25.62
N GLY A 198 6.24 15.91 25.23
CA GLY A 198 5.12 15.68 26.13
C GLY A 198 5.41 14.57 27.13
N LYS A 199 4.99 14.75 28.40
CA LYS A 199 4.92 13.65 29.37
C LYS A 199 4.08 12.52 28.79
N GLU A 200 4.48 11.27 29.02
CA GLU A 200 3.61 10.11 28.74
C GLU A 200 2.24 10.37 29.38
N LEU A 201 1.19 10.32 28.55
CA LEU A 201 -0.19 10.43 29.01
C LEU A 201 -0.66 9.03 29.36
N GLU A 202 -1.18 8.84 30.57
CA GLU A 202 -1.91 7.62 30.89
C GLU A 202 -3.17 7.52 30.02
N LEU A 203 -3.40 6.35 29.45
CA LEU A 203 -4.59 6.11 28.63
C LEU A 203 -5.83 6.09 29.53
N ASP A 204 -6.63 7.14 29.46
CA ASP A 204 -7.98 7.16 30.03
C ASP A 204 -8.98 6.48 29.08
N THR A 205 -9.48 5.32 29.50
CA THR A 205 -10.46 4.51 28.77
C THR A 205 -11.91 4.86 29.11
N VAL A 206 -12.14 5.72 30.12
CA VAL A 206 -13.49 6.11 30.54
C VAL A 206 -14.12 6.95 29.42
N ASN A 207 -15.27 6.50 28.92
CA ASN A 207 -16.01 7.10 27.79
C ASN A 207 -15.33 7.01 26.40
N ARG A 208 -14.40 6.07 26.19
CA ARG A 208 -13.84 5.78 24.86
C ARG A 208 -14.65 4.73 24.10
N ALA A 209 -14.47 4.70 22.78
CA ALA A 209 -15.11 3.70 21.94
C ALA A 209 -14.66 2.28 22.36
N PRO A 210 -15.54 1.26 22.36
CA PRO A 210 -15.23 -0.07 22.90
C PRO A 210 -13.98 -0.73 22.31
N TRP A 211 -13.66 -0.46 21.03
CA TRP A 211 -12.48 -1.00 20.37
C TRP A 211 -11.15 -0.51 20.98
N ILE A 212 -11.15 0.62 21.69
CA ILE A 212 -9.95 1.16 22.34
C ILE A 212 -9.48 0.24 23.48
N ASN A 213 -10.41 -0.37 24.21
CA ASN A 213 -10.08 -1.34 25.26
C ASN A 213 -9.42 -2.58 24.65
N ILE A 214 -10.00 -3.13 23.57
CA ILE A 214 -9.46 -4.29 22.86
C ILE A 214 -8.05 -3.99 22.30
N ALA A 215 -7.89 -2.84 21.65
CA ALA A 215 -6.59 -2.44 21.11
C ALA A 215 -5.54 -2.21 22.21
N TRP A 216 -5.95 -1.70 23.37
CA TRP A 216 -5.05 -1.50 24.52
C TRP A 216 -4.68 -2.81 25.21
N GLU A 217 -5.62 -3.75 25.32
CA GLU A 217 -5.36 -5.11 25.81
C GLU A 217 -4.34 -5.81 24.92
N GLU A 218 -4.53 -5.77 23.60
CA GLU A 218 -3.58 -6.34 22.63
C GLU A 218 -2.22 -5.61 22.70
N TYR A 219 -2.20 -4.28 22.77
CA TYR A 219 -0.96 -3.53 22.97
C TYR A 219 -0.22 -3.98 24.24
N ASN A 220 -0.90 -4.06 25.38
CA ASN A 220 -0.28 -4.51 26.64
C ASN A 220 0.20 -5.95 26.58
N LYS A 221 -0.50 -6.80 25.83
CA LYS A 221 -0.13 -8.20 25.62
C LYS A 221 1.14 -8.36 24.80
N TYR A 222 1.39 -7.46 23.84
CA TYR A 222 2.55 -7.59 22.93
C TYR A 222 3.62 -6.50 23.08
N LYS A 223 3.42 -5.48 23.91
CA LYS A 223 4.42 -4.43 24.15
C LYS A 223 5.72 -5.07 24.66
N GLY A 224 6.85 -4.72 24.03
CA GLY A 224 8.17 -5.25 24.39
C GLY A 224 8.55 -6.56 23.69
N LEU A 225 7.67 -7.16 22.89
CA LEU A 225 8.04 -8.30 22.04
C LEU A 225 8.68 -7.79 20.75
N ILE A 226 9.86 -8.31 20.43
CA ILE A 226 10.59 -8.04 19.19
C ILE A 226 10.20 -9.14 18.19
N GLU A 227 9.96 -8.82 16.91
CA GLU A 227 9.50 -9.73 15.83
C GLU A 227 10.19 -11.10 15.72
N LYS A 228 11.38 -11.28 16.32
CA LYS A 228 12.07 -12.58 16.42
C LYS A 228 11.49 -13.52 17.47
N GLN A 229 10.61 -13.03 18.34
CA GLN A 229 9.87 -13.79 19.33
C GLN A 229 8.42 -13.80 18.90
N SER A 230 8.03 -14.83 18.14
CA SER A 230 6.64 -15.09 17.80
C SER A 230 5.81 -15.20 19.09
N PRO A 231 4.61 -14.60 19.13
CA PRO A 231 3.49 -15.39 19.63
C PRO A 231 2.25 -15.14 18.77
N LEU A 232 2.14 -15.92 17.69
CA LEU A 232 0.83 -16.35 17.18
C LEU A 232 0.67 -17.88 17.24
N LYS A 233 1.62 -18.60 17.84
CA LYS A 233 1.43 -20.01 18.20
C LYS A 233 1.24 -20.13 19.71
N LYS A 234 -0.01 -20.42 20.08
CA LYS A 234 -0.48 -20.92 21.39
C LYS A 234 -0.44 -19.92 22.54
N LYS A 235 -1.56 -19.24 22.75
CA LYS A 235 -2.29 -19.35 24.02
C LYS A 235 -3.71 -19.74 23.70
#